data_AF-A0A1I2GSL1-F1
#
_entry.id   AF-A0A1I2GSL1-F1
#
_cell.length_a   1.000
_cell.length_b   1.000
_cell.length_c   1.000
_cell.angle_alpha   90.00
_cell.angle_beta   90.00
_cell.angle_gamma   90.00
#
_symmetry.space_group_name_H-M   'P 1'
#
loop_
_entity.id
_entity.type
_entity.pdbx_description
1 polymer ?
#
loop_
_entity_poly.entity_id
_entity_poly.type
_entity_poly.pdbx_seq_one_letter_code
_entity_poly.pdbx_strand_id
1 'polypeptide(L)'
;MKTTLLRLLLLTGLTGCKEELNPLTLPDHSIPTSGCQPPAIDQNIVGTWHFESTLATGGIGRGGQKGTVTFDRKGNIVDPDTLFANELSSGSIRSKTYKPLVNSPFSDYTQPLFVVYRTFKDGTNASSSAEYYYVVSNACDRIHISVVHTNNEIGFVLTK
;
A
#
# COMPACT_ATOMS: atom_id res chain seq x y z
N MET A 1 38.09 25.28 -79.49
CA MET A 1 37.72 23.84 -79.54
C MET A 1 38.59 23.08 -78.56
N LYS A 2 37.97 22.16 -77.81
CA LYS A 2 38.47 21.26 -76.72
C LYS A 2 37.89 21.65 -75.34
N THR A 3 36.77 21.05 -74.90
CA THR A 3 36.61 19.72 -74.22
C THR A 3 37.35 19.66 -72.88
N THR A 4 36.85 19.24 -71.71
CA THR A 4 35.57 18.73 -71.17
C THR A 4 35.83 18.69 -69.64
N LEU A 5 35.06 19.36 -68.79
CA LEU A 5 34.18 18.75 -67.76
C LEU A 5 34.74 17.49 -67.07
N LEU A 6 35.08 17.58 -65.77
CA LEU A 6 34.60 16.60 -64.79
C LEU A 6 34.71 17.12 -63.34
N ARG A 7 33.53 17.11 -62.70
CA ARG A 7 33.27 17.33 -61.27
C ARG A 7 33.81 16.16 -60.45
N LEU A 8 34.39 16.42 -59.29
CA LEU A 8 34.46 15.44 -58.21
C LEU A 8 33.79 16.04 -56.97
N LEU A 9 32.51 15.67 -56.77
CA LEU A 9 31.80 15.81 -55.51
C LEU A 9 32.39 14.79 -54.52
N LEU A 10 32.96 15.26 -53.41
CA LEU A 10 33.12 14.43 -52.22
C LEU A 10 31.78 14.37 -51.48
N LEU A 11 31.01 13.32 -51.74
CA LEU A 11 29.97 12.86 -50.82
C LEU A 11 30.66 12.09 -49.68
N THR A 12 30.83 12.74 -48.52
CA THR A 12 31.16 12.04 -47.29
C THR A 12 29.93 11.26 -46.84
N GLY A 13 30.01 9.94 -46.95
CA GLY A 13 28.99 9.02 -46.46
C GLY A 13 28.87 9.09 -44.93
N LEU A 14 27.74 9.57 -44.45
CA LEU A 14 27.26 9.26 -43.11
C LEU A 14 26.76 7.82 -43.15
N THR A 15 27.61 6.87 -42.78
CA THR A 15 27.15 5.53 -42.42
C THR A 15 26.33 5.68 -41.15
N GLY A 16 25.01 5.84 -41.29
CA GLY A 16 24.08 5.75 -40.19
C GLY A 16 24.15 4.34 -39.62
N CYS A 17 24.72 4.21 -38.42
CA CYS A 17 24.53 3.02 -37.61
C CYS A 17 23.03 2.95 -37.29
N LYS A 18 22.32 2.06 -37.97
CA LYS A 18 20.96 1.68 -37.56
C LYS A 18 21.12 0.86 -36.29
N GLU A 19 21.08 1.52 -35.14
CA GLU A 19 20.90 0.85 -33.85
C GLU A 19 19.51 0.22 -33.86
N GLU A 20 19.49 -1.09 -34.06
CA GLU A 20 18.33 -1.91 -33.81
C GLU A 20 18.18 -1.98 -32.29
N LEU A 21 17.32 -1.12 -31.75
CA LEU A 21 16.88 -1.20 -30.36
C LEU A 21 16.13 -2.52 -30.20
N ASN A 22 16.86 -3.58 -29.84
CA ASN A 22 16.24 -4.76 -29.27
C ASN A 22 15.55 -4.30 -27.98
N PRO A 23 14.22 -4.35 -27.89
CA PRO A 23 13.54 -4.04 -26.65
C PRO A 23 14.11 -4.97 -25.60
N LEU A 24 14.72 -4.39 -24.56
CA LEU A 24 15.10 -5.13 -23.37
C LEU A 24 13.84 -5.86 -22.92
N THR A 25 13.90 -7.19 -22.88
CA THR A 25 12.84 -7.98 -22.26
C THR A 25 12.67 -7.40 -20.87
N LEU A 26 11.48 -6.88 -20.57
CA LEU A 26 11.15 -6.33 -19.25
C LEU A 26 11.65 -7.35 -18.22
N PRO A 27 12.42 -6.93 -17.19
CA PRO A 27 12.79 -7.84 -16.13
C PRO A 27 11.50 -8.44 -15.61
N ASP A 28 11.40 -9.77 -15.69
CA ASP A 28 10.26 -10.48 -15.22
C ASP A 28 10.21 -10.29 -13.70
N HIS A 29 9.39 -9.34 -13.27
CA HIS A 29 9.10 -9.10 -11.86
C HIS A 29 8.11 -10.15 -11.31
N SER A 30 7.98 -11.31 -11.96
CA SER A 30 7.40 -12.49 -11.35
C SER A 30 8.30 -12.93 -10.19
N ILE A 31 8.06 -12.28 -9.04
CA ILE A 31 8.48 -12.81 -7.74
C ILE A 31 7.94 -14.25 -7.71
N PRO A 32 8.78 -15.25 -7.47
CA PRO A 32 8.31 -16.61 -7.35
C PRO A 32 7.35 -16.65 -6.17
N THR A 33 6.05 -16.70 -6.45
CA THR A 33 5.04 -17.01 -5.45
C THR A 33 5.27 -18.46 -5.08
N SER A 34 6.02 -18.69 -4.01
CA SER A 34 5.93 -19.93 -3.26
C SER A 34 4.43 -20.26 -3.15
N GLY A 35 4.02 -21.45 -3.61
CA GLY A 35 2.64 -21.82 -3.95
C GLY A 35 1.63 -21.82 -2.80
N CYS A 36 1.50 -20.71 -2.08
CA CYS A 36 0.49 -20.46 -1.10
C CYS A 36 -0.64 -19.66 -1.75
N GLN A 37 -1.83 -20.25 -1.78
CA GLN A 37 -3.03 -19.53 -2.12
C GLN A 37 -3.48 -18.73 -0.89
N PRO A 38 -3.50 -17.39 -0.94
CA PRO A 38 -3.86 -16.60 0.22
C PRO A 38 -5.32 -16.87 0.62
N PRO A 39 -5.59 -17.09 1.92
CA PRO A 39 -6.95 -17.20 2.40
C PRO A 39 -7.66 -15.85 2.29
N ALA A 40 -8.98 -15.83 2.41
CA ALA A 40 -9.74 -14.59 2.46
C ALA A 40 -9.24 -13.67 3.60
N ILE A 41 -9.35 -12.35 3.43
CA ILE A 41 -8.74 -11.37 4.35
C ILE A 41 -9.21 -11.53 5.81
N ASP A 42 -10.47 -11.94 6.01
CA ASP A 42 -11.05 -12.19 7.32
C ASP A 42 -10.37 -13.33 8.09
N GLN A 43 -9.75 -14.26 7.37
CA GLN A 43 -8.93 -15.33 7.92
C GLN A 43 -7.44 -14.94 7.93
N ASN A 44 -6.94 -14.34 6.85
CA ASN A 44 -5.51 -14.07 6.69
C ASN A 44 -4.99 -13.07 7.72
N ILE A 45 -5.75 -12.01 8.01
CA ILE A 45 -5.31 -10.93 8.89
C ILE A 45 -5.01 -11.39 10.32
N VAL A 46 -5.56 -12.52 10.76
CA VAL A 46 -5.41 -13.02 12.13
C VAL A 46 -3.95 -13.38 12.44
N GLY A 47 -3.49 -12.97 13.60
CA GLY A 47 -2.15 -13.24 14.13
C GLY A 47 -1.31 -11.97 14.24
N THR A 48 -0.05 -12.16 14.58
CA THR A 48 0.93 -11.08 14.71
C THR A 48 1.57 -10.79 13.35
N TRP A 49 1.82 -9.51 13.10
CA TRP A 49 2.40 -8.99 11.87
C TRP A 49 3.41 -7.90 12.21
N HIS A 50 4.49 -7.86 11.45
CA HIS A 50 5.34 -6.68 11.34
C HIS A 50 4.66 -5.66 10.42
N PHE A 51 4.57 -4.41 10.85
CA PHE A 51 4.02 -3.34 10.02
C PHE A 51 5.08 -2.32 9.63
N GLU A 52 4.87 -1.69 8.47
CA GLU A 52 5.53 -0.47 8.03
C GLU A 52 4.49 0.50 7.50
N SER A 53 4.41 1.71 8.08
CA SER A 53 3.51 2.77 7.66
C SER A 53 4.24 3.82 6.83
N THR A 54 3.61 4.23 5.74
CA THR A 54 4.14 5.21 4.78
C THR A 54 3.34 6.51 4.75
N LEU A 55 2.38 6.69 5.66
CA LEU A 55 1.54 7.88 5.74
C LEU A 55 2.35 9.10 6.21
N ALA A 56 2.84 9.90 5.28
CA ALA A 56 3.72 11.03 5.58
C ALA A 56 3.03 12.14 6.40
N THR A 57 1.71 12.31 6.28
CA THR A 57 1.00 13.44 6.90
C THR A 57 -0.48 13.15 7.12
N GLY A 58 -0.96 13.34 8.36
CA GLY A 58 -2.38 13.57 8.67
C GLY A 58 -3.26 12.34 8.94
N GLY A 59 -2.76 11.12 8.70
CA GLY A 59 -3.43 9.87 9.09
C GLY A 59 -2.87 9.29 10.40
N ILE A 60 -3.59 8.33 10.99
CA ILE A 60 -3.11 7.62 12.16
C ILE A 60 -2.11 6.55 11.73
N GLY A 61 -0.89 6.67 12.27
CA GLY A 61 0.33 6.05 11.76
C GLY A 61 1.28 7.17 11.34
N ARG A 62 2.35 7.40 12.11
CA ARG A 62 3.34 8.40 11.71
C ARG A 62 4.12 7.84 10.54
N GLY A 63 4.28 8.61 9.47
CA GLY A 63 5.07 8.18 8.32
C GLY A 63 6.44 7.67 8.75
N GLY A 64 6.80 6.48 8.28
CA GLY A 64 8.04 5.80 8.65
C GLY A 64 7.98 4.99 9.94
N GLN A 65 6.81 4.85 10.57
CA GLN A 65 6.64 4.01 11.75
C GLN A 65 6.65 2.52 11.38
N LYS A 66 7.39 1.74 12.16
CA LYS A 66 7.48 0.29 12.04
C LYS A 66 7.29 -0.34 13.39
N GLY A 67 6.82 -1.58 13.41
CA GLY A 67 6.60 -2.31 14.65
C GLY A 67 5.81 -3.57 14.43
N THR A 68 5.09 -3.97 15.48
CA THR A 68 4.25 -5.16 15.50
C THR A 68 2.81 -4.81 15.84
N VAL A 69 1.89 -5.53 15.23
CA VAL A 69 0.46 -5.47 15.53
C VAL A 69 -0.11 -6.88 15.49
N THR A 70 -1.04 -7.18 16.39
CA THR A 70 -1.72 -8.47 16.44
C THR A 70 -3.21 -8.30 16.31
N PHE A 71 -3.80 -9.05 15.39
CA PHE A 71 -5.25 -9.14 15.19
C PHE A 71 -5.75 -10.50 15.71
N ASP A 72 -6.67 -10.49 16.66
CA ASP A 72 -7.22 -11.74 17.20
C ASP A 72 -8.52 -12.16 16.50
N ARG A 73 -8.90 -13.44 16.64
CA ARG A 73 -10.13 -13.99 16.04
C ARG A 73 -11.42 -13.39 16.62
N LYS A 74 -11.35 -12.68 17.74
CA LYS A 74 -12.50 -12.03 18.38
C LYS A 74 -12.69 -10.59 17.87
N GLY A 75 -11.81 -10.12 16.99
CA GLY A 75 -11.84 -8.79 16.43
C GLY A 75 -11.11 -7.74 17.27
N ASN A 76 -10.28 -8.12 18.24
CA ASN A 76 -9.46 -7.17 19.01
C ASN A 76 -8.10 -6.95 18.34
N ILE A 77 -7.51 -5.79 18.64
CA ILE A 77 -6.17 -5.42 18.19
C ILE A 77 -5.26 -5.23 19.41
N VAL A 78 -4.10 -5.88 19.41
CA VAL A 78 -2.98 -5.58 20.30
C VAL A 78 -1.93 -4.83 19.48
N ASP A 79 -1.71 -3.56 19.82
CA ASP A 79 -0.92 -2.62 19.03
C ASP A 79 0.09 -1.87 19.94
N PRO A 80 1.15 -2.56 20.38
CA PRO A 80 2.13 -2.01 21.32
C PRO A 80 2.98 -0.91 20.70
N ASP A 81 3.25 -1.03 19.40
CA ASP A 81 4.06 -0.09 18.64
C ASP A 81 3.22 1.02 18.01
N THR A 82 1.92 1.10 18.34
CA THR A 82 1.02 2.23 18.10
C THR A 82 0.76 2.56 16.62
N LEU A 83 0.61 1.55 15.76
CA LEU A 83 0.13 1.73 14.38
C LEU A 83 -1.18 2.54 14.35
N PHE A 84 -2.11 2.24 15.27
CA PHE A 84 -3.40 2.89 15.41
C PHE A 84 -3.43 3.84 16.62
N ALA A 85 -2.42 4.69 16.76
CA ALA A 85 -2.27 5.64 17.87
C ALA A 85 -3.42 6.66 17.99
N ASN A 86 -3.41 7.39 19.10
CA ASN A 86 -4.28 8.53 19.34
C ASN A 86 -3.94 9.73 18.44
N GLU A 87 -4.97 10.45 18.02
CA GLU A 87 -4.85 11.89 17.77
C GLU A 87 -4.81 12.63 19.13
N LEU A 88 -3.98 13.67 19.23
CA LEU A 88 -3.71 14.39 20.48
C LEU A 88 -4.97 14.95 21.18
N SER A 89 -6.07 15.08 20.46
CA SER A 89 -7.34 15.66 20.92
C SER A 89 -8.38 14.66 21.41
N SER A 90 -8.18 13.34 21.22
CA SER A 90 -9.26 12.34 21.37
C SER A 90 -9.34 11.62 22.73
N GLY A 91 -8.46 11.96 23.68
CA GLY A 91 -8.37 11.24 24.97
C GLY A 91 -7.63 9.90 24.86
N SER A 92 -7.62 9.08 25.93
CA SER A 92 -6.89 7.80 25.92
C SER A 92 -7.70 6.68 25.24
N ILE A 93 -7.10 5.95 24.31
CA ILE A 93 -7.71 4.72 23.75
C ILE A 93 -7.86 3.69 24.86
N ARG A 94 -9.09 3.19 25.01
CA ARG A 94 -9.43 2.08 25.90
C ARG A 94 -9.37 0.74 25.20
N SER A 95 -9.81 0.70 23.95
CA SER A 95 -9.86 -0.52 23.16
C SER A 95 -9.75 -0.24 21.67
N LYS A 96 -9.16 -1.19 20.96
CA LYS A 96 -9.05 -1.22 19.50
C LYS A 96 -9.66 -2.52 19.00
N THR A 97 -10.57 -2.42 18.05
CA THR A 97 -11.16 -3.58 17.38
C THR A 97 -11.13 -3.39 15.87
N TYR A 98 -11.31 -4.48 15.13
CA TYR A 98 -11.36 -4.43 13.67
C TYR A 98 -12.49 -5.28 13.10
N LYS A 99 -12.88 -4.93 11.88
CA LYS A 99 -13.73 -5.75 11.02
C LYS A 99 -13.10 -5.83 9.63
N PRO A 100 -12.75 -7.03 9.16
CA PRO A 100 -12.02 -7.18 7.91
C PRO A 100 -12.88 -6.97 6.66
N LEU A 101 -14.20 -7.09 6.78
CA LEU A 101 -15.17 -6.93 5.70
C LEU A 101 -16.39 -6.17 6.23
N VAL A 102 -16.56 -4.91 5.82
CA VAL A 102 -17.72 -4.06 6.12
C VAL A 102 -18.21 -3.43 4.83
N ASN A 103 -19.53 -3.34 4.64
CA ASN A 103 -20.09 -2.59 3.53
C ASN A 103 -19.64 -1.13 3.61
N SER A 104 -19.10 -0.61 2.52
CA SER A 104 -18.63 0.77 2.45
C SER A 104 -19.79 1.73 2.75
N PRO A 105 -19.60 2.70 3.66
CA PRO A 105 -20.54 3.80 3.86
C PRO A 105 -20.38 4.91 2.81
N PHE A 106 -19.35 4.85 1.97
CA PHE A 106 -19.00 5.88 1.00
C PHE A 106 -19.56 5.53 -0.38
N SER A 107 -20.26 6.47 -1.01
CA SER A 107 -20.91 6.24 -2.30
C SER A 107 -19.94 5.98 -3.46
N ASP A 108 -18.72 6.48 -3.35
CA ASP A 108 -17.63 6.33 -4.31
C ASP A 108 -16.83 5.03 -4.14
N TYR A 109 -17.09 4.26 -3.07
CA TYR A 109 -16.49 2.95 -2.83
C TYR A 109 -17.60 1.89 -2.72
N THR A 110 -17.75 1.04 -3.73
CA THR A 110 -18.79 0.00 -3.74
C THR A 110 -18.31 -1.35 -3.18
N GLN A 111 -16.99 -1.49 -3.00
CA GLN A 111 -16.36 -2.70 -2.48
C GLN A 111 -16.35 -2.73 -0.94
N PRO A 112 -16.30 -3.93 -0.32
CA PRO A 112 -16.11 -4.06 1.13
C PRO A 112 -14.81 -3.42 1.61
N LEU A 113 -14.84 -2.84 2.81
CA LEU A 113 -13.71 -2.15 3.43
C LEU A 113 -13.24 -2.88 4.69
N PHE A 114 -11.96 -2.71 5.01
CA PHE A 114 -11.36 -3.05 6.30
C PHE A 114 -11.57 -1.87 7.25
N VAL A 115 -12.07 -2.12 8.46
CA VAL A 115 -12.40 -1.05 9.40
C VAL A 115 -11.72 -1.28 10.74
N VAL A 116 -11.10 -0.23 11.28
CA VAL A 116 -10.59 -0.19 12.64
C VAL A 116 -11.47 0.72 13.49
N TYR A 117 -11.95 0.20 14.61
CA TYR A 117 -12.66 0.98 15.61
C TYR A 117 -11.75 1.26 16.80
N ARG A 118 -11.78 2.51 17.26
CA ARG A 118 -11.16 2.93 18.52
C ARG A 118 -12.24 3.43 19.43
N THR A 119 -12.21 3.00 20.69
CA THR A 119 -13.05 3.58 21.74
C THR A 119 -12.14 4.34 22.68
N PHE A 120 -12.48 5.61 22.92
CA PHE A 120 -11.75 6.50 23.79
C PHE A 120 -12.48 6.65 25.11
N LYS A 121 -11.72 6.93 26.16
CA LYS A 121 -12.27 7.36 27.44
C LYS A 121 -11.72 8.75 27.76
N ASP A 122 -12.61 9.71 27.91
CA ASP A 122 -12.30 11.02 28.47
C ASP A 122 -13.23 11.27 29.66
N GLY A 123 -12.69 11.17 30.88
CA GLY A 123 -13.47 11.26 32.11
C GLY A 123 -14.64 10.26 32.15
N THR A 124 -15.86 10.79 32.07
CA THR A 124 -17.14 10.05 32.09
C THR A 124 -17.68 9.68 30.70
N ASN A 125 -17.14 10.27 29.63
CA ASN A 125 -17.68 10.11 28.28
C ASN A 125 -16.90 9.04 27.50
N ALA A 126 -17.65 8.18 26.82
CA ALA A 126 -17.10 7.24 25.85
C ALA A 126 -17.42 7.76 24.45
N SER A 127 -16.39 7.95 23.64
CA SER A 127 -16.51 8.25 22.21
C SER A 127 -15.88 7.12 21.40
N SER A 128 -16.29 6.98 20.15
CA SER A 128 -15.75 5.98 19.24
C SER A 128 -15.44 6.62 17.89
N SER A 129 -14.33 6.22 17.27
CA SER A 129 -14.00 6.53 15.88
C SER A 129 -13.94 5.26 15.06
N ALA A 130 -14.34 5.34 13.80
CA ALA A 130 -14.13 4.31 12.80
C ALA A 130 -13.20 4.84 11.72
N GLU A 131 -12.18 4.06 11.37
CA GLU A 131 -11.27 4.37 10.28
C GLU A 131 -11.36 3.27 9.23
N TYR A 132 -11.51 3.69 7.98
CA TYR A 132 -11.83 2.81 6.88
C TYR A 132 -10.63 2.71 5.94
N TYR A 133 -10.38 1.50 5.48
CA TYR A 133 -9.22 1.15 4.66
C TYR A 133 -9.62 0.24 3.51
N TYR A 134 -8.85 0.29 2.44
CA TYR A 134 -8.91 -0.69 1.36
C TYR A 134 -7.79 -1.72 1.49
N VAL A 135 -8.11 -2.98 1.19
CA VAL A 135 -7.12 -4.06 1.11
C VAL A 135 -6.62 -4.11 -0.33
N VAL A 136 -5.46 -3.51 -0.58
CA VAL A 136 -4.85 -3.41 -1.91
C VAL A 136 -4.37 -4.76 -2.40
N SER A 137 -3.75 -5.54 -1.51
CA SER A 137 -3.32 -6.90 -1.81
C SER A 137 -3.32 -7.75 -0.54
N ASN A 138 -3.53 -9.05 -0.71
CA ASN A 138 -3.67 -10.02 0.37
C ASN A 138 -2.91 -11.29 -0.02
N ALA A 139 -1.60 -11.32 0.20
CA ALA A 139 -0.76 -12.50 0.06
C ALA A 139 -0.58 -13.19 1.43
N CYS A 140 -0.10 -14.44 1.43
CA CYS A 140 -0.03 -15.25 2.65
C CYS A 140 0.89 -14.66 3.73
N ASP A 141 1.99 -14.03 3.31
CA ASP A 141 3.01 -13.44 4.17
C ASP A 141 3.05 -11.91 4.08
N ARG A 142 2.16 -11.31 3.28
CA ARG A 142 2.13 -9.87 3.04
C ARG A 142 0.73 -9.35 2.74
N ILE A 143 0.28 -8.36 3.52
CA ILE A 143 -0.99 -7.68 3.29
C ILE A 143 -0.72 -6.19 3.11
N HIS A 144 -1.30 -5.59 2.08
CA HIS A 144 -1.15 -4.17 1.79
C HIS A 144 -2.48 -3.47 2.03
N ILE A 145 -2.49 -2.49 2.93
CA ILE A 145 -3.68 -1.74 3.35
C ILE A 145 -3.48 -0.24 3.07
N SER A 146 -4.46 0.36 2.39
CA SER A 146 -4.47 1.78 2.01
C SER A 146 -5.58 2.52 2.74
N VAL A 147 -5.36 3.78 3.08
CA VAL A 147 -6.41 4.64 3.64
C VAL A 147 -7.36 5.05 2.50
N VAL A 148 -8.65 5.17 2.82
CA VAL A 148 -9.67 5.65 1.87
C VAL A 148 -9.50 7.17 1.70
N HIS A 149 -9.68 7.70 0.48
CA HIS A 149 -9.59 9.13 0.14
C HIS A 149 -8.19 9.79 0.22
N THR A 150 -7.12 9.02 0.43
CA THR A 150 -5.75 9.50 0.26
C THR A 150 -5.22 8.98 -1.07
N ASN A 151 -5.00 9.85 -2.06
CA ASN A 151 -4.59 9.58 -3.46
C ASN A 151 -3.58 8.42 -3.67
N ASN A 152 -4.01 7.16 -3.49
CA ASN A 152 -3.16 5.97 -3.43
C ASN A 152 -2.00 6.03 -2.42
N GLU A 153 -2.13 6.81 -1.34
CA GLU A 153 -1.14 6.75 -0.27
C GLU A 153 -1.31 5.46 0.51
N ILE A 154 -0.26 4.65 0.48
CA ILE A 154 -0.19 3.40 1.23
C ILE A 154 -0.33 3.74 2.71
N GLY A 155 -1.34 3.15 3.35
CA GLY A 155 -1.57 3.28 4.79
C GLY A 155 -0.45 2.58 5.54
N PHE A 156 -0.39 1.26 5.34
CA PHE A 156 0.64 0.41 5.90
C PHE A 156 0.70 -0.95 5.19
N VAL A 157 1.86 -1.59 5.29
CA VAL A 157 2.11 -2.96 4.83
C VAL A 157 2.30 -3.84 6.06
N LEU A 158 1.65 -5.00 6.06
CA LEU A 158 1.84 -6.06 7.05
C LEU A 158 2.68 -7.17 6.44
N THR A 159 3.66 -7.68 7.19
CA THR A 159 4.54 -8.80 6.81
C THR A 159 4.67 -9.80 7.96
N LYS A 160 4.77 -11.09 7.63
CA LYS A 160 5.03 -12.15 8.63
C LYS A 160 6.50 -12.22 9.02
#